data_AF-A0A8K0LS96-F1
#
_entry.id   AF-A0A8K0LS96-F1
#
_cell.length_a   1.000
_cell.length_b   1.000
_cell.length_c   1.000
_cell.angle_alpha   90.00
_cell.angle_beta   90.00
_cell.angle_gamma   90.00
#
_symmetry.space_group_name_H-M   'P 1'
#
loop_
_entity.id
_entity.type
_entity.pdbx_description
1 polymer ?
#
loop_
_entity_poly.entity_id
_entity_poly.type
_entity_poly.pdbx_seq_one_letter_code
_entity_poly.pdbx_strand_id
1 'polypeptide(L)'
;MLYRAIRPKISTFTTRFRYLKRISLPYGVAYHHPISSIKFSSSSNNPPTSNPNSTPGNKTNNTAPHNTHPINTPIPMAKAQLTDADRARVQARNDAMSKALGTIEPYDPDRVREALLAVARDHPVDDALREAYADELLRGMAASEPLDNLERALACPLLAPGAPWGLAVYRVAYSGGEGADEAWRRMVELIRDSVREDLDMRGRLDLWPRHRLVVVDDRDRFDGASPDRVREDFVKWAREEFRRNQREEPVMEDEMARLYPTGPLEEWAGTRYNFCLVVDDICLESLEHMSDPVVKLVRKDWAPYEPELGEDEDYGDNPGWEGGVSNNEFEDVGWMYMNLSDYVDIQNSLDDPHDWEDDYVRPPLMRWRDDFEKTAPGFWRRGGKSDGE
;
A
#
# COMPACT_ATOMS: atom_id res chain seq x y z
N MET A 1 -36.61 -2.81 1.35
CA MET A 1 -36.48 -1.34 1.18
C MET A 1 -36.09 -0.57 2.46
N LEU A 2 -36.36 -1.02 3.69
CA LEU A 2 -36.01 -0.24 4.90
C LEU A 2 -34.50 -0.23 5.26
N TYR A 3 -33.69 -1.11 4.67
CA TYR A 3 -32.26 -1.30 4.99
C TYR A 3 -31.32 -0.18 4.47
N ARG A 4 -31.79 0.73 3.60
CA ARG A 4 -30.95 1.78 2.96
C ARG A 4 -30.66 3.00 3.85
N ALA A 5 -31.16 3.06 5.09
CA ALA A 5 -31.20 4.30 5.88
C ALA A 5 -30.05 4.52 6.89
N ILE A 6 -29.18 3.53 7.15
CA ILE A 6 -28.24 3.56 8.30
C ILE A 6 -26.75 3.42 7.92
N ARG A 7 -26.40 2.67 6.85
CA ARG A 7 -25.00 2.41 6.44
C ARG A 7 -24.10 3.67 6.22
N PRO A 8 -24.56 4.83 5.69
CA PRO A 8 -23.63 5.90 5.26
C PRO A 8 -23.00 6.75 6.39
N LYS A 9 -23.30 6.51 7.68
CA LYS A 9 -22.84 7.38 8.79
C LYS A 9 -21.54 6.94 9.49
N ILE A 10 -21.03 5.74 9.23
CA ILE A 10 -19.77 5.25 9.81
C ILE A 10 -18.62 5.45 8.80
N SER A 11 -18.76 4.91 7.59
CA SER A 11 -17.78 5.06 6.48
C SER A 11 -17.43 6.52 6.13
N THR A 12 -18.36 7.46 6.26
CA THR A 12 -18.10 8.88 5.95
C THR A 12 -17.20 9.59 6.98
N PHE A 13 -17.00 9.03 8.18
CA PHE A 13 -16.23 9.69 9.24
C PHE A 13 -14.71 9.51 9.03
N THR A 14 -14.25 8.26 8.85
CA THR A 14 -12.84 7.95 8.53
C THR A 14 -12.41 8.64 7.23
N THR A 15 -13.28 8.63 6.20
CA THR A 15 -13.04 9.28 4.92
C THR A 15 -12.85 10.80 5.06
N ARG A 16 -13.65 11.49 5.90
CA ARG A 16 -13.45 12.92 6.18
C ARG A 16 -12.13 13.22 6.88
N PHE A 17 -11.62 12.34 7.74
CA PHE A 17 -10.35 12.57 8.42
C PHE A 17 -9.11 12.21 7.58
N ARG A 18 -9.17 11.18 6.72
CA ARG A 18 -8.13 10.95 5.68
C ARG A 18 -8.03 12.18 4.75
N TYR A 19 -9.16 12.83 4.42
CA TYR A 19 -9.20 14.11 3.69
C TYR A 19 -8.60 15.29 4.48
N LEU A 20 -8.83 15.38 5.80
CA LEU A 20 -8.23 16.42 6.67
C LEU A 20 -6.70 16.30 6.81
N LYS A 21 -6.12 15.07 6.75
CA LYS A 21 -4.66 14.89 6.64
C LYS A 21 -4.12 15.55 5.36
N ARG A 22 -4.92 15.59 4.29
CA ARG A 22 -4.60 16.20 2.99
C ARG A 22 -4.81 17.73 2.96
N ILE A 23 -5.74 18.28 3.74
CA ILE A 23 -5.92 19.74 3.93
C ILE A 23 -4.85 20.31 4.88
N SER A 24 -4.41 19.53 5.87
CA SER A 24 -3.44 19.96 6.89
C SER A 24 -2.00 20.08 6.36
N LEU A 25 -1.74 19.65 5.13
CA LEU A 25 -0.50 19.89 4.40
C LEU A 25 -0.76 21.01 3.37
N PRO A 26 -0.12 22.19 3.48
CA PRO A 26 -0.35 23.28 2.55
C PRO A 26 0.19 22.94 1.16
N TYR A 27 -0.63 23.17 0.13
CA TYR A 27 -0.19 23.14 -1.26
C TYR A 27 0.96 24.14 -1.50
N GLY A 28 2.12 23.62 -1.93
CA GLY A 28 3.11 24.41 -2.66
C GLY A 28 4.13 25.20 -1.83
N VAL A 29 5.17 24.51 -1.35
CA VAL A 29 6.54 25.04 -1.40
C VAL A 29 7.40 24.00 -2.11
N ALA A 30 8.00 24.38 -3.25
CA ALA A 30 8.87 23.49 -4.00
C ALA A 30 10.22 23.34 -3.28
N TYR A 31 10.59 22.12 -2.91
CA TYR A 31 11.92 21.80 -2.38
C TYR A 31 12.97 21.83 -3.50
N HIS A 32 13.44 23.03 -3.85
CA HIS A 32 14.69 23.17 -4.58
C HIS A 32 15.86 22.69 -3.70
N HIS A 33 16.37 21.49 -3.98
CA HIS A 33 17.64 21.03 -3.40
C HIS A 33 18.77 22.01 -3.74
N PRO A 34 19.53 22.51 -2.75
CA PRO A 34 20.70 23.33 -3.03
C PRO A 34 21.83 22.47 -3.59
N ILE A 35 22.12 22.60 -4.89
CA ILE A 35 23.26 21.94 -5.54
C ILE A 35 24.56 22.54 -4.98
N SER A 36 25.16 21.84 -4.02
CA SER A 36 26.45 22.19 -3.42
C SER A 36 27.61 21.90 -4.38
N SER A 37 27.86 22.84 -5.29
CA SER A 37 28.94 22.75 -6.28
C SER A 37 30.35 22.74 -5.67
N ILE A 38 30.87 21.55 -5.32
CA ILE A 38 32.25 21.38 -4.87
C ILE A 38 33.20 21.48 -6.07
N LYS A 39 33.74 22.68 -6.29
CA LYS A 39 34.96 22.89 -7.08
C LYS A 39 36.14 23.15 -6.15
N PHE A 40 37.06 22.19 -6.07
CA PHE A 40 38.43 22.48 -5.68
C PHE A 40 39.42 21.90 -6.69
N SER A 41 40.02 22.79 -7.47
CA SER A 41 41.23 22.48 -8.22
C SER A 41 42.43 22.66 -7.29
N SER A 42 43.31 21.67 -7.24
CA SER A 42 44.72 21.90 -6.92
C SER A 42 45.57 20.93 -7.74
N SER A 43 46.65 21.43 -8.30
CA SER A 43 47.56 20.67 -9.15
C SER A 43 48.86 20.38 -8.40
N SER A 44 49.39 19.18 -8.57
CA SER A 44 50.78 18.85 -8.26
C SER A 44 51.27 17.79 -9.27
N ASN A 45 52.54 17.86 -9.66
CA ASN A 45 53.08 17.15 -10.82
C ASN A 45 54.16 16.12 -10.45
N ASN A 46 54.21 15.03 -11.22
CA ASN A 46 55.37 14.16 -11.49
C ASN A 46 55.92 13.30 -10.33
N PRO A 47 56.78 12.28 -10.61
CA PRO A 47 56.99 11.52 -11.86
C PRO A 47 56.80 9.98 -11.68
N PRO A 48 56.84 9.17 -12.75
CA PRO A 48 56.77 7.70 -12.66
C PRO A 48 58.14 7.03 -12.45
N THR A 49 58.16 5.85 -11.80
CA THR A 49 59.30 4.91 -11.75
C THR A 49 58.84 3.46 -11.94
N SER A 50 59.72 2.59 -12.43
CA SER A 50 59.37 1.30 -13.05
C SER A 50 59.49 0.04 -12.17
N ASN A 51 58.78 -1.00 -12.64
CA ASN A 51 58.91 -2.46 -12.39
C ASN A 51 60.37 -3.00 -12.45
N PRO A 52 60.68 -4.30 -12.15
CA PRO A 52 59.82 -5.40 -11.62
C PRO A 52 60.48 -6.28 -10.50
N ASN A 53 59.79 -7.32 -9.98
CA ASN A 53 60.34 -8.71 -9.94
C ASN A 53 59.45 -9.86 -9.39
N SER A 54 59.77 -11.06 -9.90
CA SER A 54 59.22 -12.42 -9.69
C SER A 54 59.42 -13.07 -8.28
N THR A 55 58.67 -14.10 -7.84
CA THR A 55 57.34 -14.62 -8.30
C THR A 55 56.52 -15.27 -7.13
N PRO A 56 56.85 -16.44 -6.50
CA PRO A 56 55.86 -17.20 -5.69
C PRO A 56 56.27 -17.62 -4.25
N GLY A 57 55.32 -18.11 -3.43
CA GLY A 57 55.61 -18.65 -2.09
C GLY A 57 54.42 -19.21 -1.27
N ASN A 58 53.86 -20.35 -1.69
CA ASN A 58 53.21 -21.42 -0.88
C ASN A 58 52.62 -21.13 0.54
N LYS A 59 51.30 -21.34 0.68
CA LYS A 59 50.52 -21.83 1.87
C LYS A 59 50.91 -21.41 3.31
N THR A 60 49.94 -20.86 4.05
CA THR A 60 49.26 -21.58 5.17
C THR A 60 47.94 -20.91 5.57
N ASN A 61 47.06 -21.66 6.24
CA ASN A 61 45.81 -21.16 6.82
C ASN A 61 46.09 -20.21 8.00
N ASN A 62 45.21 -19.24 8.22
CA ASN A 62 44.86 -18.82 9.58
C ASN A 62 43.45 -18.20 9.62
N THR A 63 42.58 -18.75 10.47
CA THR A 63 41.21 -18.28 10.67
C THR A 63 41.23 -17.08 11.62
N ALA A 64 40.85 -15.89 11.14
CA ALA A 64 40.56 -14.74 11.98
C ALA A 64 39.03 -14.62 12.15
N PRO A 65 38.50 -14.39 13.37
CA PRO A 65 37.09 -14.11 13.55
C PRO A 65 36.76 -12.74 12.94
N HIS A 66 35.69 -12.67 12.14
CA HIS A 66 35.24 -11.39 11.58
C HIS A 66 34.76 -10.46 12.70
N ASN A 67 35.29 -9.24 12.69
CA ASN A 67 34.87 -8.18 13.59
C ASN A 67 33.42 -7.78 13.23
N THR A 68 32.44 -8.18 14.05
CA THR A 68 31.07 -7.71 13.90
C THR A 68 30.99 -6.26 14.34
N HIS A 69 31.17 -5.33 13.39
CA HIS A 69 30.81 -3.94 13.60
C HIS A 69 29.30 -3.90 13.94
N PRO A 70 28.88 -3.35 15.09
CA PRO A 70 27.47 -3.14 15.34
C PRO A 70 26.97 -2.12 14.31
N ILE A 71 26.08 -2.56 13.42
CA ILE A 71 25.31 -1.65 12.58
C ILE A 71 24.45 -0.85 13.54
N ASN A 72 24.82 0.41 13.75
CA ASN A 72 24.18 1.30 14.68
C ASN A 72 22.90 1.84 14.03
N THR A 73 21.90 0.96 13.87
CA THR A 73 20.55 1.35 13.46
C THR A 73 20.07 2.47 14.39
N PRO A 74 19.52 3.57 13.86
CA PRO A 74 18.95 4.61 14.69
C PRO A 74 17.90 3.98 15.61
N ILE A 75 18.11 4.09 16.93
CA ILE A 75 17.05 3.81 17.90
C ILE A 75 15.90 4.76 17.53
N PRO A 76 14.70 4.26 17.18
CA PRO A 76 13.60 5.14 16.82
C PRO A 76 13.35 6.06 18.02
N MET A 77 13.50 7.36 17.80
CA MET A 77 13.27 8.34 18.86
C MET A 77 11.84 8.17 19.34
N ALA A 78 11.68 7.88 20.64
CA ALA A 78 10.36 7.72 21.24
C ALA A 78 9.55 9.00 20.99
N LYS A 79 8.55 8.94 20.11
CA LYS A 79 7.66 10.07 19.79
C LYS A 79 7.11 10.60 21.12
N ALA A 80 7.44 11.85 21.44
CA ALA A 80 7.14 12.41 22.74
C ALA A 80 5.62 12.43 22.98
N GLN A 81 5.16 11.94 24.12
CA GLN A 81 3.74 11.96 24.47
C GLN A 81 3.29 13.41 24.68
N LEU A 82 2.18 13.79 24.04
CA LEU A 82 1.63 15.14 24.14
C LEU A 82 1.08 15.41 25.54
N THR A 83 1.41 16.56 26.11
CA THR A 83 0.79 17.01 27.36
C THR A 83 -0.66 17.45 27.13
N ASP A 84 -1.47 17.51 28.19
CA ASP A 84 -2.83 18.03 28.10
C ASP A 84 -2.86 19.49 27.61
N ALA A 85 -1.83 20.28 27.95
CA ALA A 85 -1.67 21.65 27.46
C ALA A 85 -1.40 21.71 25.96
N ASP A 86 -0.62 20.77 25.43
CA ASP A 86 -0.36 20.64 24.00
C ASP A 86 -1.62 20.25 23.23
N ARG A 87 -2.33 19.21 23.69
CA ARG A 87 -3.63 18.79 23.16
C ARG A 87 -4.62 19.95 23.14
N ALA A 88 -4.72 20.70 24.23
CA ALA A 88 -5.58 21.87 24.35
C ALA A 88 -5.20 23.00 23.37
N ARG A 89 -3.91 23.24 23.13
CA ARG A 89 -3.43 24.21 22.11
C ARG A 89 -3.86 23.81 20.70
N VAL A 90 -3.69 22.55 20.31
CA VAL A 90 -4.06 22.09 18.96
C VAL A 90 -5.58 22.06 18.79
N GLN A 91 -6.33 21.59 19.80
CA GLN A 91 -7.79 21.63 19.78
C GLN A 91 -8.32 23.06 19.66
N ALA A 92 -7.79 24.03 20.42
CA ALA A 92 -8.20 25.42 20.33
C ALA A 92 -7.94 26.03 18.93
N ARG A 93 -6.83 25.65 18.26
CA ARG A 93 -6.58 26.03 16.86
C ARG A 93 -7.60 25.40 15.90
N ASN A 94 -7.92 24.11 16.09
CA ASN A 94 -8.88 23.38 15.25
C ASN A 94 -10.32 23.92 15.42
N ASP A 95 -10.72 24.27 16.64
CA ASP A 95 -12.02 24.88 16.93
C ASP A 95 -12.12 26.28 16.31
N ALA A 96 -11.06 27.09 16.43
CA ALA A 96 -10.98 28.41 15.80
C ALA A 96 -11.02 28.32 14.27
N MET A 97 -10.30 27.36 13.68
CA MET A 97 -10.31 27.09 12.23
C MET A 97 -11.70 26.66 11.75
N SER A 98 -12.34 25.71 12.45
CA SER A 98 -13.70 25.24 12.12
C SER A 98 -14.72 26.36 12.21
N LYS A 99 -14.63 27.20 13.25
CA LYS A 99 -15.48 28.38 13.45
C LYS A 99 -15.27 29.45 12.38
N ALA A 100 -14.03 29.70 11.96
CA ALA A 100 -13.73 30.69 10.94
C ALA A 100 -14.24 30.24 9.57
N LEU A 101 -13.90 29.02 9.13
CA LEU A 101 -14.32 28.46 7.85
C LEU A 101 -15.85 28.30 7.75
N GLY A 102 -16.54 27.98 8.86
CA GLY A 102 -18.00 27.90 8.93
C GLY A 102 -18.76 29.23 8.73
N THR A 103 -18.07 30.34 8.44
CA THR A 103 -18.66 31.65 8.13
C THR A 103 -18.34 32.14 6.70
N ILE A 104 -17.80 31.26 5.86
CA ILE A 104 -17.35 31.55 4.49
C ILE A 104 -18.16 30.67 3.52
N GLU A 105 -18.58 31.24 2.39
CA GLU A 105 -19.23 30.47 1.33
C GLU A 105 -18.25 29.46 0.72
N PRO A 106 -18.66 28.22 0.36
CA PRO A 106 -17.74 27.12 0.04
C PRO A 106 -16.79 27.32 -1.16
N TYR A 107 -16.92 28.41 -1.91
CA TYR A 107 -16.21 28.68 -3.17
C TYR A 107 -15.42 30.01 -3.18
N ASP A 108 -15.11 30.59 -2.01
CA ASP A 108 -14.24 31.78 -1.89
C ASP A 108 -12.84 31.39 -1.38
N PRO A 109 -11.89 31.05 -2.28
CA PRO A 109 -10.58 30.53 -1.90
C PRO A 109 -9.68 31.58 -1.23
N ASP A 110 -9.87 32.86 -1.53
CA ASP A 110 -9.06 33.93 -0.96
C ASP A 110 -9.53 34.26 0.46
N ARG A 111 -10.84 34.34 0.73
CA ARG A 111 -11.35 34.45 2.11
C ARG A 111 -11.00 33.23 2.96
N VAL A 112 -11.02 32.01 2.39
CA VAL A 112 -10.52 30.80 3.07
C VAL A 112 -9.03 30.95 3.43
N ARG A 113 -8.18 31.42 2.50
CA ARG A 113 -6.76 31.67 2.77
C ARG A 113 -6.55 32.73 3.86
N GLU A 114 -7.28 33.85 3.80
CA GLU A 114 -7.20 34.91 4.82
C GLU A 114 -7.60 34.40 6.22
N ALA A 115 -8.68 33.61 6.31
CA ALA A 115 -9.14 33.03 7.57
C ALA A 115 -8.14 32.03 8.16
N LEU A 116 -7.54 31.16 7.33
CA LEU A 116 -6.48 30.24 7.77
C LEU A 116 -5.25 30.99 8.26
N LEU A 117 -4.83 32.07 7.59
CA LEU A 117 -3.72 32.93 8.00
C LEU A 117 -4.02 33.75 9.27
N ALA A 118 -5.28 34.11 9.51
CA ALA A 118 -5.69 34.74 10.76
C ALA A 118 -5.61 33.75 11.94
N VAL A 119 -6.23 32.57 11.81
CA VAL A 119 -6.18 31.53 12.84
C VAL A 119 -4.74 31.08 13.13
N ALA A 120 -3.86 31.03 12.13
CA ALA A 120 -2.45 30.70 12.32
C ALA A 120 -1.66 31.75 13.14
N ARG A 121 -2.04 33.04 13.09
CA ARG A 121 -1.46 34.08 13.96
C ARG A 121 -2.02 34.00 15.38
N ASP A 122 -3.33 33.84 15.50
CA ASP A 122 -4.04 34.00 16.77
C ASP A 122 -3.94 32.72 17.64
N HIS A 123 -3.74 31.56 17.01
CA HIS A 123 -3.54 30.25 17.64
C HIS A 123 -2.23 29.58 17.19
N PRO A 124 -1.06 30.12 17.59
CA PRO A 124 0.24 29.61 17.13
C PRO A 124 0.55 28.21 17.68
N VAL A 125 0.59 27.27 16.74
CA VAL A 125 0.95 25.86 16.93
C VAL A 125 1.94 25.52 15.83
N ASP A 126 3.12 25.05 16.24
CA ASP A 126 4.18 24.56 15.35
C ASP A 126 3.77 23.26 14.65
N ASP A 127 4.36 23.01 13.47
CA ASP A 127 3.96 21.87 12.64
C ASP A 127 4.32 20.51 13.24
N ALA A 128 5.40 20.41 14.01
CA ALA A 128 5.77 19.18 14.72
C ALA A 128 4.71 18.80 15.78
N LEU A 129 4.21 19.77 16.55
CA LEU A 129 3.08 19.55 17.47
C LEU A 129 1.77 19.24 16.72
N ARG A 130 1.47 19.93 15.62
CA ARG A 130 0.31 19.63 14.77
C ARG A 130 0.35 18.19 14.25
N GLU A 131 1.53 17.72 13.82
CA GLU A 131 1.76 16.37 13.30
C GLU A 131 1.70 15.31 14.41
N ALA A 132 2.33 15.56 15.56
CA ALA A 132 2.22 14.66 16.72
C ALA A 132 0.77 14.50 17.21
N TYR A 133 -0.05 15.56 17.12
CA TYR A 133 -1.46 15.49 17.49
C TYR A 133 -2.33 14.80 16.43
N ALA A 134 -2.00 14.99 15.14
CA ALA A 134 -2.62 14.22 14.07
C ALA A 134 -2.30 12.73 14.17
N ASP A 135 -1.04 12.36 14.46
CA ASP A 135 -0.60 10.99 14.74
C ASP A 135 -1.35 10.39 15.94
N GLU A 136 -1.53 11.16 17.02
CA GLU A 136 -2.25 10.71 18.21
C GLU A 136 -3.74 10.47 17.94
N LEU A 137 -4.41 11.36 17.21
CA LEU A 137 -5.80 11.16 16.78
C LEU A 137 -5.93 9.97 15.81
N LEU A 138 -5.01 9.83 14.85
CA LEU A 138 -5.00 8.71 13.90
C LEU A 138 -4.83 7.37 14.65
N ARG A 139 -3.91 7.28 15.61
CA ARG A 139 -3.76 6.12 16.49
C ARG A 139 -5.01 5.85 17.33
N GLY A 140 -5.63 6.89 17.90
CA GLY A 140 -6.87 6.77 18.67
C GLY A 140 -8.03 6.22 17.84
N MET A 141 -8.13 6.58 16.56
CA MET A 141 -9.12 6.03 15.62
C MET A 141 -8.74 4.62 15.16
N ALA A 142 -7.50 4.40 14.75
CA ALA A 142 -7.01 3.11 14.24
C ALA A 142 -7.12 2.00 15.31
N ALA A 143 -6.76 2.29 16.57
CA ALA A 143 -6.95 1.38 17.70
C ALA A 143 -8.43 1.17 18.11
N SER A 144 -9.38 1.89 17.48
CA SER A 144 -10.82 1.67 17.62
C SER A 144 -11.46 0.93 16.43
N GLU A 145 -10.70 0.70 15.35
CA GLU A 145 -11.08 -0.13 14.20
C GLU A 145 -10.54 -1.56 14.41
N PRO A 146 -11.39 -2.53 14.81
CA PRO A 146 -10.93 -3.86 15.15
C PRO A 146 -10.57 -4.70 13.91
N LEU A 147 -9.55 -5.53 14.06
CA LEU A 147 -9.13 -6.50 13.04
C LEU A 147 -9.85 -7.85 13.20
N ASP A 148 -11.15 -7.82 13.55
CA ASP A 148 -11.95 -8.99 13.94
C ASP A 148 -12.00 -10.08 12.84
N ASN A 149 -12.07 -9.67 11.58
CA ASN A 149 -12.08 -10.59 10.44
C ASN A 149 -10.70 -11.22 10.23
N LEU A 150 -9.61 -10.44 10.33
CA LEU A 150 -8.26 -11.00 10.27
C LEU A 150 -7.98 -11.94 11.46
N GLU A 151 -8.52 -11.67 12.64
CA GLU A 151 -8.48 -12.60 13.77
C GLU A 151 -9.29 -13.88 13.49
N ARG A 152 -10.49 -13.76 12.92
CA ARG A 152 -11.33 -14.88 12.47
C ARG A 152 -10.58 -15.76 11.46
N ALA A 153 -9.93 -15.16 10.46
CA ALA A 153 -9.06 -15.82 9.50
C ALA A 153 -7.92 -16.59 10.19
N LEU A 154 -7.21 -15.91 11.09
CA LEU A 154 -6.06 -16.44 11.84
C LEU A 154 -6.43 -17.51 12.87
N ALA A 155 -7.72 -17.67 13.18
CA ALA A 155 -8.34 -18.67 14.04
C ALA A 155 -9.15 -19.73 13.26
N CYS A 156 -9.17 -19.68 11.92
CA CYS A 156 -9.94 -20.58 11.07
C CYS A 156 -9.64 -22.06 11.39
N PRO A 157 -10.66 -22.93 11.62
CA PRO A 157 -10.46 -24.30 12.07
C PRO A 157 -9.67 -25.17 11.07
N LEU A 158 -9.70 -24.79 9.78
CA LEU A 158 -8.94 -25.43 8.71
C LEU A 158 -7.42 -25.34 8.92
N LEU A 159 -6.96 -24.29 9.62
CA LEU A 159 -5.54 -23.95 9.74
C LEU A 159 -4.91 -24.49 11.02
N ALA A 160 -3.61 -24.77 10.91
CA ALA A 160 -2.74 -25.11 12.02
C ALA A 160 -2.51 -23.87 12.93
N PRO A 161 -2.43 -24.03 14.26
CA PRO A 161 -2.10 -22.94 15.17
C PRO A 161 -0.79 -22.25 14.78
N GLY A 162 -0.83 -20.93 14.58
CA GLY A 162 0.33 -20.14 14.16
C GLY A 162 0.51 -19.99 12.63
N ALA A 163 -0.40 -20.52 11.81
CA ALA A 163 -0.40 -20.30 10.35
C ALA A 163 -0.23 -18.81 9.98
N PRO A 164 0.52 -18.48 8.91
CA PRO A 164 0.85 -17.11 8.55
C PRO A 164 -0.27 -16.39 7.80
N TRP A 165 -0.23 -15.05 7.84
CA TRP A 165 -1.07 -14.16 7.01
C TRP A 165 -0.21 -13.26 6.11
N GLY A 166 -0.86 -12.36 5.37
CA GLY A 166 -0.24 -11.59 4.29
C GLY A 166 -0.21 -12.34 2.96
N LEU A 167 0.16 -11.63 1.89
CA LEU A 167 -0.03 -12.05 0.50
C LEU A 167 1.24 -12.63 -0.14
N ALA A 168 1.04 -13.36 -1.24
CA ALA A 168 2.07 -13.52 -2.26
C ALA A 168 2.23 -12.22 -3.07
N VAL A 169 3.45 -11.89 -3.48
CA VAL A 169 3.78 -10.67 -4.22
C VAL A 169 4.61 -11.04 -5.45
N TYR A 170 3.99 -10.97 -6.62
CA TYR A 170 4.59 -11.27 -7.90
C TYR A 170 5.22 -10.02 -8.50
N ARG A 171 6.51 -10.10 -8.84
CA ARG A 171 7.16 -9.13 -9.70
C ARG A 171 6.86 -9.45 -11.16
N VAL A 172 6.30 -8.50 -11.88
CA VAL A 172 6.17 -8.57 -13.36
C VAL A 172 6.98 -7.50 -14.08
N ALA A 173 7.40 -6.44 -13.39
CA ALA A 173 8.27 -5.40 -13.92
C ALA A 173 9.77 -5.70 -13.70
N TYR A 174 10.48 -6.05 -14.78
CA TYR A 174 11.94 -6.20 -14.78
C TYR A 174 12.65 -5.43 -15.91
N SER A 175 11.89 -4.73 -16.75
CA SER A 175 12.35 -4.11 -18.01
C SER A 175 12.59 -2.59 -17.91
N GLY A 176 12.21 -1.95 -16.80
CA GLY A 176 12.32 -0.50 -16.53
C GLY A 176 13.74 0.09 -16.39
N GLY A 177 14.75 -0.47 -17.07
CA GLY A 177 16.10 0.08 -17.15
C GLY A 177 16.97 -0.04 -15.88
N GLU A 178 18.03 0.77 -15.83
CA GLU A 178 18.88 0.88 -14.64
C GLU A 178 18.07 1.44 -13.45
N GLY A 179 18.03 0.69 -12.34
CA GLY A 179 17.25 1.04 -11.15
C GLY A 179 16.00 0.20 -10.92
N ALA A 180 15.52 -0.58 -11.90
CA ALA A 180 14.31 -1.41 -11.73
C ALA A 180 14.41 -2.41 -10.55
N ASP A 181 15.58 -3.02 -10.32
CA ASP A 181 15.85 -3.91 -9.17
C ASP A 181 15.95 -3.17 -7.82
N GLU A 182 16.16 -1.86 -7.83
CA GLU A 182 16.20 -1.02 -6.62
C GLU A 182 14.81 -0.47 -6.28
N ALA A 183 14.06 0.01 -7.28
CA ALA A 183 12.65 0.35 -7.13
C ALA A 183 11.83 -0.85 -6.63
N TRP A 184 12.05 -2.05 -7.21
CA TRP A 184 11.44 -3.29 -6.74
C TRP A 184 11.75 -3.58 -5.26
N ARG A 185 13.02 -3.49 -4.86
CA ARG A 185 13.43 -3.73 -3.46
C ARG A 185 12.77 -2.73 -2.51
N ARG A 186 12.79 -1.45 -2.85
CA ARG A 186 12.14 -0.37 -2.08
C ARG A 186 10.62 -0.57 -1.99
N MET A 187 9.96 -1.06 -3.04
CA MET A 187 8.54 -1.42 -3.00
C MET A 187 8.28 -2.57 -2.01
N VAL A 188 9.07 -3.66 -2.07
CA VAL A 188 8.92 -4.82 -1.18
C VAL A 188 9.26 -4.49 0.28
N GLU A 189 10.19 -3.57 0.53
CA GLU A 189 10.49 -3.02 1.84
C GLU A 189 9.32 -2.13 2.34
N LEU A 190 8.83 -1.21 1.51
CA LEU A 190 7.74 -0.29 1.88
C LEU A 190 6.39 -1.00 2.14
N ILE A 191 6.09 -2.11 1.46
CA ILE A 191 4.91 -2.95 1.81
C ILE A 191 5.05 -3.51 3.23
N ARG A 192 6.25 -3.97 3.64
CA ARG A 192 6.50 -4.53 4.97
C ARG A 192 6.44 -3.44 6.05
N ASP A 193 7.04 -2.29 5.79
CA ASP A 193 7.06 -1.19 6.73
C ASP A 193 5.66 -0.57 6.89
N SER A 194 4.88 -0.41 5.80
CA SER A 194 3.48 0.02 5.88
C SER A 194 2.64 -0.88 6.80
N VAL A 195 2.72 -2.21 6.63
CA VAL A 195 2.02 -3.16 7.51
C VAL A 195 2.48 -3.02 8.96
N ARG A 196 3.78 -2.86 9.19
CA ARG A 196 4.32 -2.73 10.54
C ARG A 196 3.89 -1.43 11.22
N GLU A 197 3.85 -0.33 10.48
CA GLU A 197 3.40 0.98 10.97
C GLU A 197 1.90 0.98 11.27
N ASP A 198 1.06 0.39 10.42
CA ASP A 198 -0.38 0.30 10.70
C ASP A 198 -0.69 -0.62 11.91
N LEU A 199 0.03 -1.74 12.04
CA LEU A 199 -0.08 -2.57 13.25
C LEU A 199 0.43 -1.85 14.51
N ASP A 200 1.47 -1.00 14.44
CA ASP A 200 1.84 -0.13 15.58
C ASP A 200 0.73 0.89 15.88
N MET A 201 0.14 1.51 14.85
CA MET A 201 -0.92 2.51 15.02
C MET A 201 -2.20 1.94 15.62
N ARG A 202 -2.57 0.69 15.29
CA ARG A 202 -3.71 -0.04 15.87
C ARG A 202 -3.39 -0.71 17.20
N GLY A 203 -2.13 -0.71 17.65
CA GLY A 203 -1.68 -1.47 18.83
C GLY A 203 -1.68 -2.99 18.64
N ARG A 204 -1.63 -3.45 17.38
CA ARG A 204 -1.76 -4.86 16.93
C ARG A 204 -0.45 -5.51 16.49
N LEU A 205 0.68 -5.09 17.08
CA LEU A 205 1.99 -5.71 16.83
C LEU A 205 2.10 -7.19 17.28
N ASP A 206 1.09 -7.72 17.99
CA ASP A 206 0.94 -9.16 18.25
C ASP A 206 0.71 -10.00 16.99
N LEU A 207 0.15 -9.39 15.92
CA LEU A 207 -0.05 -10.04 14.62
C LEU A 207 1.22 -10.09 13.77
N TRP A 208 2.17 -9.17 13.99
CA TRP A 208 3.39 -9.02 13.18
C TRP A 208 4.25 -10.29 13.09
N PRO A 209 4.48 -11.09 14.17
CA PRO A 209 5.24 -12.34 14.07
C PRO A 209 4.63 -13.42 13.16
N ARG A 210 3.34 -13.31 12.79
CA ARG A 210 2.66 -14.20 11.83
C ARG A 210 2.57 -13.60 10.42
N HIS A 211 2.97 -12.34 10.20
CA HIS A 211 2.96 -11.73 8.87
C HIS A 211 4.07 -12.32 8.00
N ARG A 212 3.70 -12.84 6.82
CA ARG A 212 4.64 -13.45 5.87
C ARG A 212 4.28 -13.11 4.44
N LEU A 213 4.78 -11.95 3.99
CA LEU A 213 4.85 -11.57 2.59
C LEU A 213 5.73 -12.55 1.81
N VAL A 214 5.16 -13.25 0.82
CA VAL A 214 5.86 -14.26 0.01
C VAL A 214 6.24 -13.68 -1.34
N VAL A 215 7.52 -13.38 -1.51
CA VAL A 215 8.05 -12.76 -2.74
C VAL A 215 8.18 -13.82 -3.84
N VAL A 216 7.65 -13.51 -5.04
CA VAL A 216 7.84 -14.29 -6.27
C VAL A 216 8.55 -13.40 -7.29
N ASP A 217 9.85 -13.65 -7.48
CA ASP A 217 10.79 -12.87 -8.28
C ASP A 217 11.52 -13.87 -9.22
N ASP A 218 11.00 -14.00 -10.44
CA ASP A 218 11.33 -15.07 -11.40
C ASP A 218 11.10 -14.54 -12.82
N ARG A 219 12.13 -13.84 -13.33
CA ARG A 219 12.09 -13.08 -14.60
C ARG A 219 11.64 -13.94 -15.78
N ASP A 220 12.19 -15.15 -15.90
CA ASP A 220 11.94 -16.07 -17.01
C ASP A 220 10.46 -16.54 -17.09
N ARG A 221 9.70 -16.40 -16.00
CA ARG A 221 8.28 -16.76 -15.92
C ARG A 221 7.32 -15.58 -15.89
N PHE A 222 7.77 -14.38 -15.47
CA PHE A 222 6.88 -13.27 -15.15
C PHE A 222 7.24 -11.89 -15.75
N ASP A 223 8.36 -11.72 -16.48
CA ASP A 223 8.67 -10.42 -17.10
C ASP A 223 7.60 -10.02 -18.14
N GLY A 224 6.86 -8.94 -17.87
CA GLY A 224 5.70 -8.51 -18.66
C GLY A 224 4.46 -9.40 -18.56
N ALA A 225 4.34 -10.26 -17.54
CA ALA A 225 3.18 -11.16 -17.41
C ALA A 225 1.89 -10.45 -16.95
N SER A 226 0.77 -10.80 -17.57
CA SER A 226 -0.57 -10.26 -17.25
C SER A 226 -1.13 -10.83 -15.92
N PRO A 227 -2.15 -10.17 -15.32
CA PRO A 227 -2.89 -10.68 -14.17
C PRO A 227 -3.40 -12.11 -14.35
N ASP A 228 -3.85 -12.49 -15.56
CA ASP A 228 -4.33 -13.85 -15.84
C ASP A 228 -3.21 -14.88 -15.71
N ARG A 229 -2.01 -14.55 -16.22
CA ARG A 229 -0.83 -15.43 -16.11
C ARG A 229 -0.33 -15.54 -14.67
N VAL A 230 -0.45 -14.47 -13.88
CA VAL A 230 -0.19 -14.54 -12.42
C VAL A 230 -1.25 -15.39 -11.73
N ARG A 231 -2.54 -15.22 -12.07
CA ARG A 231 -3.67 -15.98 -11.52
C ARG A 231 -3.52 -17.48 -11.75
N GLU A 232 -3.09 -17.90 -12.96
CA GLU A 232 -2.76 -19.29 -13.27
C GLU A 232 -1.74 -19.91 -12.30
N ASP A 233 -0.71 -19.16 -11.88
CA ASP A 233 0.31 -19.66 -10.95
C ASP A 233 -0.17 -19.55 -9.50
N PHE A 234 -0.85 -18.46 -9.15
CA PHE A 234 -1.38 -18.21 -7.82
C PHE A 234 -2.42 -19.25 -7.38
N VAL A 235 -3.29 -19.73 -8.29
CA VAL A 235 -4.21 -20.86 -8.02
C VAL A 235 -3.44 -22.13 -7.58
N LYS A 236 -2.25 -22.37 -8.15
CA LYS A 236 -1.40 -23.52 -7.78
C LYS A 236 -0.68 -23.27 -6.46
N TRP A 237 -0.13 -22.06 -6.28
CA TRP A 237 0.53 -21.62 -5.05
C TRP A 237 -0.41 -21.66 -3.84
N ALA A 238 -1.62 -21.13 -3.96
CA ALA A 238 -2.58 -21.02 -2.85
C ALA A 238 -3.01 -22.39 -2.33
N ARG A 239 -3.27 -23.35 -3.24
CA ARG A 239 -3.60 -24.75 -2.89
C ARG A 239 -2.49 -25.46 -2.14
N GLU A 240 -1.25 -25.23 -2.57
CA GLU A 240 -0.07 -25.85 -1.99
C GLU A 240 0.32 -25.18 -0.66
N GLU A 241 0.24 -23.86 -0.56
CA GLU A 241 0.44 -23.12 0.69
C GLU A 241 -0.68 -23.41 1.71
N PHE A 242 -1.92 -23.61 1.27
CA PHE A 242 -3.02 -24.04 2.15
C PHE A 242 -2.69 -25.40 2.78
N ARG A 243 -2.33 -26.42 1.98
CA ARG A 243 -1.95 -27.75 2.48
C ARG A 243 -0.82 -27.73 3.51
N ARG A 244 0.19 -26.86 3.33
CA ARG A 244 1.31 -26.71 4.28
C ARG A 244 0.91 -26.10 5.63
N ASN A 245 -0.18 -25.33 5.64
CA ASN A 245 -0.69 -24.63 6.81
C ASN A 245 -2.01 -25.22 7.33
N GLN A 246 -2.50 -26.29 6.70
CA GLN A 246 -3.70 -27.04 7.10
C GLN A 246 -3.44 -27.80 8.40
N ARG A 247 -4.47 -27.96 9.23
CA ARG A 247 -4.41 -28.75 10.46
C ARG A 247 -4.30 -30.25 10.14
N GLU A 248 -3.45 -30.98 10.87
CA GLU A 248 -3.31 -32.44 10.76
C GLU A 248 -4.54 -33.20 11.30
N GLU A 249 -5.15 -32.67 12.37
CA GLU A 249 -6.40 -33.20 12.92
C GLU A 249 -7.58 -32.91 11.98
N PRO A 250 -8.38 -33.92 11.60
CA PRO A 250 -9.52 -33.71 10.72
C PRO A 250 -10.62 -32.92 11.45
N VAL A 251 -10.98 -31.75 10.92
CA VAL A 251 -12.26 -31.11 11.22
C VAL A 251 -13.37 -32.05 10.76
N MET A 252 -14.42 -32.22 11.58
CA MET A 252 -15.47 -33.20 11.29
C MET A 252 -16.17 -32.90 9.96
N GLU A 253 -16.42 -33.94 9.15
CA GLU A 253 -17.03 -33.79 7.82
C GLU A 253 -18.41 -33.12 7.87
N ASP A 254 -19.20 -33.42 8.91
CA ASP A 254 -20.49 -32.76 9.21
C ASP A 254 -20.35 -31.28 9.62
N GLU A 255 -19.21 -30.87 10.17
CA GLU A 255 -18.93 -29.49 10.57
C GLU A 255 -18.40 -28.69 9.38
N MET A 256 -17.49 -29.30 8.62
CA MET A 256 -17.00 -28.82 7.32
C MET A 256 -18.16 -28.51 6.37
N ALA A 257 -19.07 -29.45 6.16
CA ALA A 257 -20.21 -29.28 5.25
C ALA A 257 -21.25 -28.24 5.73
N ARG A 258 -21.18 -27.80 7.00
CA ARG A 258 -22.08 -26.78 7.58
C ARG A 258 -21.46 -25.38 7.61
N LEU A 259 -20.13 -25.30 7.73
CA LEU A 259 -19.38 -24.04 7.66
C LEU A 259 -19.04 -23.64 6.22
N TYR A 260 -18.73 -24.63 5.37
CA TYR A 260 -18.14 -24.46 4.05
C TYR A 260 -18.92 -25.30 3.01
N PRO A 261 -20.17 -24.91 2.69
CA PRO A 261 -21.10 -25.77 1.93
C PRO A 261 -20.76 -25.90 0.43
N THR A 262 -19.90 -25.03 -0.09
CA THR A 262 -19.54 -24.93 -1.51
C THR A 262 -18.10 -24.44 -1.69
N GLY A 263 -17.47 -24.81 -2.81
CA GLY A 263 -16.13 -24.33 -3.20
C GLY A 263 -14.96 -25.15 -2.63
N PRO A 264 -13.76 -25.03 -3.21
CA PRO A 264 -12.50 -25.48 -2.60
C PRO A 264 -12.27 -24.95 -1.17
N LEU A 265 -11.69 -25.77 -0.30
CA LEU A 265 -11.51 -25.40 1.11
C LEU A 265 -10.53 -24.24 1.33
N GLU A 266 -9.58 -24.03 0.40
CA GLU A 266 -8.67 -22.90 0.47
C GLU A 266 -9.37 -21.53 0.40
N GLU A 267 -10.59 -21.46 -0.16
CA GLU A 267 -11.34 -20.20 -0.30
C GLU A 267 -11.88 -19.68 1.03
N TRP A 268 -12.04 -20.56 2.02
CA TRP A 268 -12.55 -20.24 3.35
C TRP A 268 -11.44 -20.09 4.41
N ALA A 269 -10.19 -19.98 3.97
CA ALA A 269 -9.00 -19.82 4.81
C ALA A 269 -8.47 -18.37 4.86
N GLY A 270 -9.24 -17.41 4.36
CA GLY A 270 -8.96 -15.98 4.40
C GLY A 270 -8.13 -15.43 3.24
N THR A 271 -7.93 -14.11 3.25
CA THR A 271 -7.39 -13.30 2.13
C THR A 271 -6.12 -13.87 1.48
N ARG A 272 -5.22 -14.46 2.29
CA ARG A 272 -3.94 -15.06 1.87
C ARG A 272 -4.09 -16.06 0.72
N TYR A 273 -5.20 -16.78 0.66
CA TYR A 273 -5.43 -17.85 -0.32
C TYR A 273 -6.34 -17.42 -1.48
N ASN A 274 -6.95 -16.24 -1.40
CA ASN A 274 -7.88 -15.70 -2.39
C ASN A 274 -7.31 -14.55 -3.22
N PHE A 275 -6.31 -13.83 -2.72
CA PHE A 275 -5.75 -12.67 -3.40
C PHE A 275 -4.22 -12.66 -3.40
N CYS A 276 -3.62 -12.04 -4.41
CA CYS A 276 -2.18 -11.77 -4.45
C CYS A 276 -1.89 -10.34 -4.91
N LEU A 277 -0.67 -9.87 -4.66
CA LEU A 277 -0.18 -8.61 -5.22
C LEU A 277 0.64 -8.85 -6.48
N VAL A 278 0.52 -7.94 -7.42
CA VAL A 278 1.34 -7.80 -8.61
C VAL A 278 2.01 -6.42 -8.58
N VAL A 279 3.31 -6.41 -8.89
CA VAL A 279 4.11 -5.18 -9.01
C VAL A 279 4.58 -5.07 -10.46
N ASP A 280 3.88 -4.21 -11.20
CA ASP A 280 4.19 -3.80 -12.57
C ASP A 280 4.89 -2.42 -12.60
N ASP A 281 5.12 -1.89 -13.80
CA ASP A 281 5.86 -0.63 -13.97
C ASP A 281 5.11 0.56 -13.37
N ILE A 282 3.77 0.55 -13.33
CA ILE A 282 2.98 1.63 -12.73
C ILE A 282 3.12 1.57 -11.21
N CYS A 283 3.14 0.37 -10.62
CA CYS A 283 3.47 0.18 -9.22
C CYS A 283 4.87 0.73 -8.90
N LEU A 284 5.90 0.41 -9.70
CA LEU A 284 7.27 0.92 -9.46
C LEU A 284 7.39 2.45 -9.65
N GLU A 285 6.80 3.01 -10.70
CA GLU A 285 6.78 4.45 -10.96
C GLU A 285 6.01 5.24 -9.89
N SER A 286 5.02 4.62 -9.22
CA SER A 286 4.27 5.28 -8.15
C SER A 286 5.13 5.67 -6.94
N LEU A 287 6.31 5.08 -6.75
CA LEU A 287 7.28 5.43 -5.70
C LEU A 287 7.77 6.89 -5.79
N GLU A 288 7.76 7.47 -7.00
CA GLU A 288 8.21 8.85 -7.27
C GLU A 288 7.06 9.78 -7.65
N HIS A 289 5.96 9.25 -8.18
CA HIS A 289 4.82 10.04 -8.68
C HIS A 289 3.60 10.10 -7.73
N MET A 290 3.57 9.32 -6.64
CA MET A 290 2.46 9.29 -5.70
C MET A 290 2.95 9.45 -4.26
N SER A 291 2.23 10.25 -3.46
CA SER A 291 2.51 10.42 -2.02
C SER A 291 2.23 9.17 -1.17
N ASP A 292 1.50 8.22 -1.76
CA ASP A 292 1.17 6.91 -1.25
C ASP A 292 1.22 5.97 -2.47
N PRO A 293 2.28 5.14 -2.60
CA PRO A 293 2.46 4.24 -3.74
C PRO A 293 1.36 3.18 -3.84
N VAL A 294 1.25 2.53 -5.00
CA VAL A 294 0.21 1.54 -5.26
C VAL A 294 0.76 0.18 -5.65
N VAL A 295 -0.05 -0.85 -5.39
CA VAL A 295 0.16 -2.24 -5.84
C VAL A 295 -1.12 -2.76 -6.48
N LYS A 296 -1.00 -3.68 -7.44
CA LYS A 296 -2.13 -4.31 -8.12
C LYS A 296 -2.56 -5.54 -7.31
N LEU A 297 -3.77 -5.52 -6.77
CA LEU A 297 -4.41 -6.65 -6.08
C LEU A 297 -5.16 -7.51 -7.10
N VAL A 298 -4.89 -8.81 -7.16
CA VAL A 298 -5.48 -9.75 -8.13
C VAL A 298 -6.24 -10.87 -7.41
N ARG A 299 -7.49 -11.11 -7.80
CA ARG A 299 -8.40 -12.15 -7.29
C ARG A 299 -8.10 -13.52 -7.93
N LYS A 300 -8.07 -14.59 -7.12
CA LYS A 300 -7.71 -15.98 -7.52
C LYS A 300 -8.68 -16.61 -8.52
N ASP A 301 -9.97 -16.44 -8.26
CA ASP A 301 -11.07 -17.22 -8.81
C ASP A 301 -11.82 -16.50 -9.95
N TRP A 302 -11.50 -15.23 -10.19
CA TRP A 302 -12.11 -14.48 -11.28
C TRP A 302 -11.79 -15.11 -12.65
N ALA A 303 -12.83 -15.19 -13.47
CA ALA A 303 -12.78 -15.45 -14.90
C ALA A 303 -13.69 -14.42 -15.59
N PRO A 304 -13.47 -14.12 -16.88
CA PRO A 304 -14.38 -13.27 -17.64
C PRO A 304 -15.81 -13.80 -17.58
N TYR A 305 -16.77 -12.91 -17.35
CA TYR A 305 -18.18 -13.26 -17.53
C TYR A 305 -18.45 -13.43 -19.03
N GLU A 306 -18.70 -14.67 -19.47
CA GLU A 306 -19.31 -14.92 -20.78
C GLU A 306 -20.79 -14.54 -20.70
N PRO A 307 -21.26 -13.45 -21.35
CA PRO A 307 -22.65 -13.06 -21.28
C PRO A 307 -23.54 -14.11 -21.94
N GLU A 308 -24.66 -14.45 -21.30
CA GLU A 308 -25.68 -15.26 -21.95
C GLU A 308 -26.19 -14.51 -23.19
N LEU A 309 -26.12 -15.17 -24.36
CA LEU A 309 -26.32 -14.60 -25.69
C LEU A 309 -27.63 -13.81 -25.83
N GLY A 310 -27.60 -12.49 -25.57
CA GLY A 310 -28.77 -11.62 -25.70
C GLY A 310 -28.64 -10.18 -25.17
N GLU A 311 -27.71 -9.89 -24.26
CA GLU A 311 -27.56 -8.55 -23.66
C GLU A 311 -26.49 -7.70 -24.38
N ASP A 312 -26.84 -7.24 -25.59
CA ASP A 312 -26.09 -6.23 -26.36
C ASP A 312 -26.23 -4.82 -25.74
N GLU A 313 -25.76 -4.61 -24.49
CA GLU A 313 -25.63 -3.25 -23.93
C GLU A 313 -24.39 -2.56 -24.51
N ASP A 314 -24.60 -1.39 -25.14
CA ASP A 314 -23.55 -0.58 -25.77
C ASP A 314 -22.69 0.15 -24.71
N TYR A 315 -21.81 -0.61 -24.07
CA TYR A 315 -20.81 -0.11 -23.13
C TYR A 315 -19.57 0.52 -23.82
N GLY A 316 -19.63 0.77 -25.13
CA GLY A 316 -18.57 1.36 -25.94
C GLY A 316 -17.21 0.64 -25.95
N ASP A 317 -16.27 1.16 -26.74
CA ASP A 317 -14.92 0.59 -26.89
C ASP A 317 -14.12 0.66 -25.57
N ASN A 318 -13.39 -0.42 -25.25
CA ASN A 318 -12.38 -0.42 -24.17
C ASN A 318 -11.34 0.70 -24.41
N PRO A 319 -11.10 1.62 -23.44
CA PRO A 319 -10.08 2.68 -23.54
C PRO A 319 -8.61 2.22 -23.62
N GLY A 320 -8.34 0.90 -23.67
CA GLY A 320 -7.01 0.30 -23.68
C GLY A 320 -6.56 -0.26 -22.32
N TRP A 321 -7.51 -0.58 -21.42
CA TRP A 321 -7.23 -1.16 -20.11
C TRP A 321 -7.07 -2.68 -20.15
N GLU A 322 -6.13 -3.18 -19.34
CA GLU A 322 -5.79 -4.60 -19.24
C GLU A 322 -6.93 -5.44 -18.64
N GLY A 323 -7.36 -6.47 -19.37
CA GLY A 323 -8.42 -7.41 -18.96
C GLY A 323 -9.85 -6.96 -19.25
N GLY A 324 -10.08 -5.71 -19.68
CA GLY A 324 -11.42 -5.21 -19.98
C GLY A 324 -11.89 -5.48 -21.42
N VAL A 325 -13.20 -5.49 -21.63
CA VAL A 325 -13.82 -5.50 -22.97
C VAL A 325 -14.58 -4.21 -23.29
N SER A 326 -14.92 -3.41 -22.27
CA SER A 326 -15.76 -2.21 -22.38
C SER A 326 -15.20 -0.98 -21.66
N ASN A 327 -15.90 0.16 -21.73
CA ASN A 327 -15.63 1.32 -20.88
C ASN A 327 -16.41 1.34 -19.55
N ASN A 328 -17.23 0.32 -19.27
CA ASN A 328 -18.11 0.25 -18.11
C ASN A 328 -17.32 0.33 -16.78
N GLU A 329 -17.68 1.29 -15.92
CA GLU A 329 -17.07 1.49 -14.59
C GLU A 329 -17.41 0.39 -13.57
N PHE A 330 -18.38 -0.48 -13.89
CA PHE A 330 -18.79 -1.63 -13.08
C PHE A 330 -18.26 -2.99 -13.61
N GLU A 331 -17.47 -3.00 -14.69
CA GLU A 331 -16.86 -4.23 -15.23
C GLU A 331 -15.81 -4.80 -14.24
N ASP A 332 -16.05 -5.97 -13.65
CA ASP A 332 -15.03 -6.68 -12.87
C ASP A 332 -14.02 -7.36 -13.80
N VAL A 333 -12.73 -6.99 -13.68
CA VAL A 333 -11.60 -7.62 -14.38
C VAL A 333 -10.74 -8.52 -13.48
N GLY A 334 -11.19 -8.76 -12.25
CA GLY A 334 -10.53 -9.63 -11.28
C GLY A 334 -9.22 -9.06 -10.75
N TRP A 335 -9.00 -7.74 -10.90
CA TRP A 335 -7.87 -7.02 -10.33
C TRP A 335 -8.19 -5.53 -10.13
N MET A 336 -7.63 -4.92 -9.09
CA MET A 336 -7.68 -3.47 -8.84
C MET A 336 -6.35 -2.93 -8.33
N TYR A 337 -6.15 -1.60 -8.32
CA TYR A 337 -5.04 -0.99 -7.60
C TYR A 337 -5.47 -0.62 -6.17
N MET A 338 -4.57 -0.81 -5.20
CA MET A 338 -4.74 -0.37 -3.81
C MET A 338 -3.53 0.45 -3.36
N ASN A 339 -3.74 1.41 -2.44
CA ASN A 339 -2.65 2.16 -1.82
C ASN A 339 -1.89 1.25 -0.84
N LEU A 340 -0.60 1.52 -0.58
CA LEU A 340 0.17 0.72 0.38
C LEU A 340 -0.37 0.85 1.81
N SER A 341 -1.01 1.97 2.16
CA SER A 341 -1.70 2.13 3.46
C SER A 341 -2.83 1.14 3.68
N ASP A 342 -3.51 0.73 2.60
CA ASP A 342 -4.76 -0.03 2.70
C ASP A 342 -4.53 -1.55 2.81
N TYR A 343 -3.27 -2.02 2.84
CA TYR A 343 -2.95 -3.45 2.88
C TYR A 343 -3.59 -4.17 4.07
N VAL A 344 -3.56 -3.58 5.27
CA VAL A 344 -4.12 -4.21 6.49
C VAL A 344 -5.65 -4.08 6.51
N ASP A 345 -6.21 -2.97 6.02
CA ASP A 345 -7.66 -2.84 5.77
C ASP A 345 -8.13 -3.97 4.84
N ILE A 346 -7.43 -4.21 3.72
CA ILE A 346 -7.72 -5.26 2.73
C ILE A 346 -7.55 -6.69 3.28
N GLN A 347 -6.57 -6.94 4.17
CA GLN A 347 -6.44 -8.21 4.89
C GLN A 347 -7.58 -8.47 5.89
N ASN A 348 -8.35 -7.44 6.24
CA ASN A 348 -9.45 -7.52 7.19
C ASN A 348 -10.82 -7.49 6.48
N SER A 349 -10.99 -6.72 5.40
CA SER A 349 -12.22 -6.74 4.63
C SER A 349 -12.36 -8.02 3.79
N LEU A 350 -11.34 -8.38 3.00
CA LEU A 350 -11.38 -9.51 2.08
C LEU A 350 -10.99 -10.85 2.74
N ASP A 351 -11.44 -11.10 3.97
CA ASP A 351 -11.36 -12.42 4.60
C ASP A 351 -12.32 -13.39 3.90
N ASP A 352 -13.57 -12.95 3.65
CA ASP A 352 -14.49 -13.62 2.76
C ASP A 352 -14.23 -13.17 1.30
N PRO A 353 -14.00 -14.07 0.33
CA PRO A 353 -13.78 -13.67 -1.06
C PRO A 353 -14.99 -13.00 -1.72
N HIS A 354 -16.20 -13.17 -1.17
CA HIS A 354 -17.41 -12.51 -1.68
C HIS A 354 -17.47 -11.01 -1.34
N ASP A 355 -16.74 -10.55 -0.30
CA ASP A 355 -16.67 -9.12 0.06
C ASP A 355 -15.89 -8.27 -0.97
N TRP A 356 -15.27 -8.91 -1.99
CA TRP A 356 -14.65 -8.25 -3.15
C TRP A 356 -15.57 -7.21 -3.80
N GLU A 357 -16.87 -7.50 -3.92
CA GLU A 357 -17.84 -6.63 -4.59
C GLU A 357 -18.14 -5.33 -3.81
N ASP A 358 -17.94 -5.32 -2.48
CA ASP A 358 -18.16 -4.15 -1.61
C ASP A 358 -16.88 -3.27 -1.50
N ASP A 359 -15.74 -3.79 -1.98
CA ASP A 359 -14.41 -3.15 -2.00
C ASP A 359 -13.88 -2.78 -3.41
N TYR A 360 -14.32 -3.47 -4.46
CA TYR A 360 -13.77 -3.38 -5.82
C TYR A 360 -13.91 -1.99 -6.44
N VAL A 361 -12.88 -1.58 -7.18
CA VAL A 361 -12.85 -0.34 -7.97
C VAL A 361 -12.19 -0.61 -9.32
N ARG A 362 -12.92 -0.34 -10.40
CA ARG A 362 -12.50 -0.54 -11.80
C ARG A 362 -11.19 0.20 -12.12
N PRO A 363 -10.12 -0.48 -12.54
CA PRO A 363 -8.89 0.18 -12.95
C PRO A 363 -9.08 1.21 -14.09
N PRO A 364 -8.35 2.35 -14.07
CA PRO A 364 -7.41 2.82 -13.04
C PRO A 364 -8.06 3.80 -12.05
N LEU A 365 -9.38 3.71 -11.79
CA LEU A 365 -9.97 4.40 -10.65
C LEU A 365 -9.34 3.86 -9.34
N MET A 366 -9.39 4.67 -8.29
CA MET A 366 -8.91 4.32 -6.96
C MET A 366 -10.00 4.61 -5.94
N ARG A 367 -10.11 3.76 -4.93
CA ARG A 367 -11.01 3.99 -3.79
C ARG A 367 -10.72 5.36 -3.17
N TRP A 368 -11.77 6.13 -2.91
CA TRP A 368 -11.72 7.46 -2.26
C TRP A 368 -10.93 8.57 -3.02
N ARG A 369 -10.87 8.54 -4.36
CA ARG A 369 -10.20 9.59 -5.16
C ARG A 369 -11.09 10.19 -6.26
N ASP A 370 -11.59 11.41 -6.03
CA ASP A 370 -12.50 12.11 -6.96
C ASP A 370 -11.79 12.76 -8.17
N ASP A 371 -10.47 13.01 -8.11
CA ASP A 371 -9.68 13.61 -9.20
C ASP A 371 -8.94 12.53 -10.00
N PHE A 372 -9.67 11.85 -10.89
CA PHE A 372 -9.14 10.79 -11.76
C PHE A 372 -7.98 11.26 -12.65
N GLU A 373 -8.05 12.51 -13.14
CA GLU A 373 -7.05 13.05 -14.07
C GLU A 373 -5.66 13.14 -13.43
N LYS A 374 -5.59 13.55 -12.16
CA LYS A 374 -4.33 13.85 -11.44
C LYS A 374 -3.97 12.84 -10.36
N THR A 375 -4.81 11.83 -10.09
CA THR A 375 -4.57 10.92 -8.95
C THR A 375 -4.82 9.43 -9.21
N ALA A 376 -5.25 9.04 -10.41
CA ALA A 376 -5.26 7.65 -10.87
C ALA A 376 -3.84 7.10 -11.12
N PRO A 377 -3.53 5.83 -10.83
CA PRO A 377 -2.25 5.22 -11.17
C PRO A 377 -1.89 5.38 -12.65
N GLY A 378 -0.63 5.73 -12.93
CA GLY A 378 -0.15 5.99 -14.28
C GLY A 378 -0.54 7.35 -14.86
N PHE A 379 -1.19 8.26 -14.12
CA PHE A 379 -1.62 9.56 -14.66
C PHE A 379 -0.47 10.38 -15.27
N TRP A 380 0.73 10.28 -14.69
CA TRP A 380 1.96 10.93 -15.16
C TRP A 380 2.34 10.52 -16.59
N ARG A 381 2.07 9.27 -17.00
CA ARG A 381 2.30 8.79 -18.38
C ARG A 381 1.44 9.52 -19.41
N ARG A 382 0.27 10.06 -19.01
CA ARG A 382 -0.66 10.79 -19.90
C ARG A 382 -0.17 12.21 -20.23
N GLY A 383 0.59 12.84 -19.32
CA GLY A 383 1.12 14.19 -19.50
C GLY A 383 2.25 14.34 -20.53
N GLY A 384 2.81 13.24 -21.03
CA GLY A 384 3.90 13.24 -22.02
C GLY A 384 3.49 13.59 -23.46
N LYS A 385 2.20 13.82 -23.74
CA LYS A 385 1.70 14.25 -25.04
C LYS A 385 1.17 15.68 -24.98
N SER A 386 2.06 16.65 -25.18
CA SER A 386 1.69 18.04 -25.49
C SER A 386 2.46 18.53 -26.72
N ASP A 387 1.80 19.37 -27.50
CA ASP A 387 2.33 20.24 -28.57
C ASP A 387 3.07 19.52 -29.72
N GLY A 388 2.29 18.99 -30.68
CA GLY A 388 2.82 18.21 -31.81
C GLY A 388 1.96 18.16 -33.08
N GLU A 389 1.00 19.07 -33.28
CA GLU A 389 0.25 19.26 -34.54
C GLU A 389 -0.17 20.74 -34.72
#